data_AF-A0A5N0YXG1-F1
#
_entry.id   AF-A0A5N0YXG1-F1
#
_cell.length_a   1.000
_cell.length_b   1.000
_cell.length_c   1.000
_cell.angle_alpha   90.00
_cell.angle_beta   90.00
_cell.angle_gamma   90.00
#
_symmetry.space_group_name_H-M   'P 1'
#
loop_
_entity.id
_entity.type
_entity.pdbx_description
1 polymer ?
#
loop_
_entity_poly.entity_id
_entity_poly.type
_entity_poly.pdbx_seq_one_letter_code
_entity_poly.pdbx_strand_id
1 'polypeptide(L)'
;MNGPKRDLESVYVDPVIGNLMNHPQIGKINEIFRNSEKRYFIHLSEIFENNPLLYAKIEEIIFAKYKIFETSLLVVLRRQGKGILHDSLILPDLAKYRMDVAKVLLQECQKEARLAIRNAYYQNGYLIGETYSPEFTRLIDEANRREEQKKQVRLKKRLFDSCLQNLFREQPVNLINRMTRQYMQR
;
A
#
# COMPACT_ATOMS: atom_id res chain seq x y z
N MET A 1 -11.88 -34.02 10.10
CA MET A 1 -13.07 -33.25 10.54
C MET A 1 -13.12 -31.97 9.72
N ASN A 2 -14.01 -31.89 8.75
CA ASN A 2 -14.22 -30.68 7.97
C ASN A 2 -15.26 -29.82 8.70
N GLY A 3 -14.84 -28.68 9.25
CA GLY A 3 -15.77 -27.69 9.81
C GLY A 3 -16.78 -27.23 8.74
N PRO A 4 -17.89 -26.61 9.14
CA PRO A 4 -18.89 -26.16 8.19
C PRO A 4 -18.22 -25.14 7.26
N LYS A 5 -18.16 -25.46 5.96
CA LYS A 5 -17.96 -24.44 4.93
C LYS A 5 -19.11 -23.47 5.11
N ARG A 6 -18.89 -22.33 5.77
CA ARG A 6 -19.81 -21.21 5.67
C ARG A 6 -19.89 -20.90 4.19
N ASP A 7 -21.07 -21.06 3.60
CA ASP A 7 -21.30 -20.70 2.21
C ASP A 7 -20.80 -19.25 2.04
N LEU A 8 -19.75 -19.09 1.24
CA LEU A 8 -19.16 -17.79 0.96
C LEU A 8 -20.24 -16.93 0.34
N GLU A 9 -20.72 -15.92 1.10
CA GLU A 9 -21.66 -14.95 0.59
C GLU A 9 -21.07 -14.32 -0.68
N SER A 10 -21.67 -14.67 -1.81
CA SER A 10 -21.20 -14.28 -3.12
C SER A 10 -22.37 -14.02 -4.06
N VAL A 11 -22.08 -13.22 -5.09
CA VAL A 11 -23.00 -12.82 -6.13
C VAL A 11 -22.29 -12.99 -7.45
N TYR A 12 -22.87 -13.80 -8.34
CA TYR A 12 -22.44 -13.84 -9.73
C TYR A 12 -22.78 -12.51 -10.39
N VAL A 13 -21.78 -11.91 -11.03
CA VAL A 13 -21.93 -10.69 -11.79
C VAL A 13 -21.32 -10.95 -13.15
N ASP A 14 -22.13 -10.88 -14.20
CA ASP A 14 -21.64 -11.09 -15.56
C ASP A 14 -20.60 -10.02 -15.94
N PRO A 15 -19.45 -10.39 -16.56
CA PRO A 15 -18.44 -9.43 -16.97
C PRO A 15 -18.93 -8.39 -17.99
N VAL A 16 -20.05 -8.67 -18.69
CA VAL A 16 -20.66 -7.77 -19.68
C VAL A 16 -21.53 -6.69 -19.01
N ILE A 17 -21.74 -6.73 -17.69
CA ILE A 17 -22.54 -5.70 -17.03
C ILE A 17 -21.86 -4.33 -17.13
N GLY A 18 -22.50 -3.41 -17.85
CA GLY A 18 -21.95 -2.06 -18.03
C GLY A 18 -21.96 -1.22 -16.76
N ASN A 19 -23.03 -1.33 -15.95
CA ASN A 19 -23.15 -0.61 -14.67
C ASN A 19 -23.63 -1.53 -13.56
N LEU A 20 -22.75 -1.77 -12.58
CA LEU A 20 -23.02 -2.59 -11.40
C LEU A 20 -24.22 -2.08 -10.58
N MET A 21 -24.50 -0.77 -10.62
CA MET A 21 -25.61 -0.17 -9.87
C MET A 21 -26.98 -0.68 -10.31
N ASN A 22 -27.09 -1.17 -11.54
CA ASN A 22 -28.33 -1.73 -12.09
C ASN A 22 -28.47 -3.23 -11.80
N HIS A 23 -27.51 -3.84 -11.11
CA HIS A 23 -27.56 -5.27 -10.82
C HIS A 23 -28.72 -5.58 -9.87
N PRO A 24 -29.55 -6.63 -10.11
CA PRO A 24 -30.69 -6.96 -9.26
C PRO A 24 -30.32 -7.20 -7.79
N GLN A 25 -29.08 -7.61 -7.52
CA GLN A 25 -28.54 -7.87 -6.18
C GLN A 25 -27.57 -6.78 -5.69
N ILE A 26 -27.67 -5.54 -6.19
CA ILE A 26 -26.77 -4.45 -5.79
C ILE A 26 -26.72 -4.21 -4.28
N GLY A 27 -27.84 -4.42 -3.57
CA GLY A 27 -27.86 -4.37 -2.09
C GLY A 27 -26.89 -5.35 -1.46
N LYS A 28 -26.92 -6.61 -1.89
CA LYS A 28 -26.03 -7.68 -1.41
C LYS A 28 -24.57 -7.45 -1.81
N ILE A 29 -24.33 -6.99 -3.04
CA ILE A 29 -22.99 -6.59 -3.50
C ILE A 29 -22.40 -5.50 -2.60
N ASN A 30 -23.19 -4.46 -2.29
CA ASN A 30 -22.75 -3.38 -1.40
C ASN A 30 -22.48 -3.89 0.03
N GLU A 31 -23.25 -4.85 0.51
CA GLU A 31 -23.02 -5.49 1.80
C GLU A 31 -21.72 -6.28 1.83
N ILE A 32 -21.44 -7.08 0.78
CA ILE A 32 -20.17 -7.80 0.62
C ILE A 32 -18.96 -6.84 0.68
N PHE A 33 -19.04 -5.70 -0.03
CA PHE A 33 -18.00 -4.68 0.03
C PHE A 33 -17.86 -4.13 1.45
N ARG A 34 -18.96 -3.68 2.08
CA ARG A 34 -18.93 -3.11 3.44
C ARG A 34 -18.37 -4.09 4.48
N ASN A 35 -18.75 -5.37 4.40
CA ASN A 35 -18.28 -6.40 5.33
C ASN A 35 -16.78 -6.65 5.14
N SER A 36 -16.34 -6.75 3.88
CA SER A 36 -14.92 -6.92 3.56
C SER A 36 -14.08 -5.71 4.01
N GLU A 37 -14.56 -4.49 3.78
CA GLU A 37 -13.93 -3.25 4.24
C GLU A 37 -13.76 -3.22 5.76
N LYS A 38 -14.80 -3.58 6.51
CA LYS A 38 -14.75 -3.70 7.98
C LYS A 38 -13.75 -4.75 8.43
N ARG A 39 -13.73 -5.92 7.78
CA ARG A 39 -12.80 -7.01 8.10
C ARG A 39 -11.34 -6.59 7.95
N TYR A 40 -10.99 -5.84 6.90
CA TYR A 40 -9.64 -5.31 6.73
C TYR A 40 -9.21 -4.39 7.89
N PHE A 41 -10.11 -3.52 8.35
CA PHE A 41 -9.80 -2.62 9.47
C PHE A 41 -9.70 -3.36 10.82
N ILE A 42 -10.59 -4.32 11.06
CA ILE A 42 -10.51 -5.22 12.23
C ILE A 42 -9.17 -5.96 12.20
N HIS A 43 -8.81 -6.54 11.07
CA HIS A 43 -7.56 -7.27 10.93
C HIS A 43 -6.32 -6.38 11.12
N LEU A 44 -6.35 -5.13 10.65
CA LEU A 44 -5.28 -4.18 10.94
C LEU A 44 -5.11 -3.96 12.46
N SER A 45 -6.21 -3.97 13.21
CA SER A 45 -6.21 -3.89 14.68
C SER A 45 -5.66 -5.17 15.31
N GLU A 46 -6.00 -6.34 14.78
CA GLU A 46 -5.40 -7.62 15.21
C GLU A 46 -3.88 -7.67 14.95
N ILE A 47 -3.42 -7.14 13.81
CA ILE A 47 -1.98 -7.03 13.50
C ILE A 47 -1.29 -6.10 14.50
N PHE A 48 -1.93 -4.99 14.88
CA PHE A 48 -1.39 -4.09 15.89
C PHE A 48 -1.10 -4.80 17.21
N GLU A 49 -2.02 -5.65 17.67
CA GLU A 49 -1.89 -6.40 18.93
C GLU A 49 -0.88 -7.55 18.81
N ASN A 50 -0.97 -8.35 17.75
CA ASN A 50 -0.23 -9.61 17.62
C ASN A 50 1.13 -9.47 16.93
N ASN A 51 1.28 -8.51 16.02
CA ASN A 51 2.51 -8.27 15.27
C ASN A 51 2.76 -6.76 15.09
N PRO A 52 3.15 -6.06 16.17
CA PRO A 52 3.32 -4.61 16.16
C PRO A 52 4.34 -4.14 15.11
N LEU A 53 5.43 -4.89 14.88
CA LEU A 53 6.42 -4.50 13.86
C LEU A 53 5.82 -4.48 12.45
N LEU A 54 4.96 -5.44 12.13
CA LEU A 54 4.24 -5.46 10.86
C LEU A 54 3.23 -4.31 10.78
N TYR A 55 2.51 -4.01 11.87
CA TYR A 55 1.61 -2.85 11.91
C TYR A 55 2.36 -1.55 11.64
N ALA A 56 3.49 -1.29 12.33
CA ALA A 56 4.29 -0.09 12.14
C ALA A 56 4.73 0.05 10.68
N LYS A 57 5.16 -1.04 10.06
CA LYS A 57 5.52 -1.05 8.64
C LYS A 57 4.34 -0.66 7.75
N ILE A 58 3.16 -1.23 7.98
CA ILE A 58 1.94 -0.90 7.22
C ILE A 58 1.57 0.58 7.42
N GLU A 59 1.57 1.06 8.66
CA GLU A 59 1.29 2.44 9.02
C GLU A 59 2.25 3.41 8.32
N GLU A 60 3.56 3.15 8.37
CA GLU A 60 4.59 3.95 7.70
C GLU A 60 4.38 4.02 6.18
N ILE A 61 4.04 2.89 5.54
CA ILE A 61 3.74 2.85 4.11
C ILE A 61 2.53 3.75 3.79
N ILE A 62 1.47 3.67 4.60
CA ILE A 62 0.28 4.48 4.44
C ILE A 62 0.64 5.96 4.65
N PHE A 63 1.39 6.29 5.70
CA PHE A 63 1.77 7.66 5.98
C PHE A 63 2.59 8.26 4.84
N ALA A 64 3.56 7.52 4.32
CA ALA A 64 4.34 7.93 3.16
C ALA A 64 3.46 8.12 1.91
N LYS A 65 2.45 7.28 1.70
CA LYS A 65 1.50 7.39 0.59
C LYS A 65 0.65 8.67 0.67
N TYR A 66 0.20 9.03 1.87
CA TYR A 66 -0.64 10.20 2.11
C TYR A 66 0.16 11.45 2.54
N LYS A 67 1.49 11.40 2.51
CA LYS A 67 2.40 12.48 2.94
C LYS A 67 2.13 12.95 4.37
N ILE A 68 1.84 12.01 5.25
CA ILE A 68 1.70 12.22 6.69
C ILE A 68 3.11 12.14 7.29
N PHE A 69 3.56 13.20 7.95
CA PHE A 69 4.90 13.28 8.56
C PHE A 69 4.91 12.94 10.05
N GLU A 70 3.83 12.32 10.49
CA GLU A 70 3.52 12.18 11.90
C GLU A 70 4.15 10.93 12.51
N THR A 71 4.25 10.91 13.83
CA THR A 71 4.90 9.80 14.54
C THR A 71 3.97 8.58 14.58
N SER A 72 4.50 7.42 14.18
CA SER A 72 3.80 6.12 14.28
C SER A 72 3.18 5.91 15.67
N LEU A 73 1.97 5.37 15.71
CA LEU A 73 1.26 5.08 16.96
C LEU A 73 2.09 4.19 17.89
N LEU A 74 2.84 3.25 17.33
CA LEU A 74 3.71 2.35 18.08
C LEU A 74 4.86 3.08 18.79
N VAL A 75 5.44 4.09 18.14
CA VAL A 75 6.51 4.92 18.73
C VAL A 75 5.97 5.77 19.87
N VAL A 76 4.76 6.32 19.72
CA VAL A 76 4.09 7.08 20.78
C VAL A 76 3.84 6.20 22.01
N LEU A 77 3.36 4.97 21.81
CA LEU A 77 3.05 4.05 22.92
C LEU A 77 4.31 3.57 23.65
N ARG A 78 5.39 3.24 22.92
CA ARG A 78 6.69 2.88 23.51
C ARG A 78 7.26 4.00 24.38
N ARG A 79 7.22 5.25 23.91
CA ARG A 79 7.73 6.42 24.66
C ARG A 79 6.97 6.68 25.96
N GLN A 80 5.70 6.30 26.02
CA GLN A 80 4.86 6.48 27.20
C GLN A 80 5.01 5.36 28.24
N GLY A 81 5.87 4.35 28.00
CA GLY A 81 6.05 3.22 28.92
C GLY A 81 4.81 2.35 29.08
N LYS A 82 3.82 2.51 28.19
CA LYS A 82 2.57 1.76 28.24
C LYS A 82 2.77 0.48 27.45
N GLY A 83 2.56 -0.64 28.13
CA GLY A 83 2.45 -1.93 27.45
C GLY A 83 1.34 -1.87 26.40
N ILE A 84 1.44 -2.73 25.39
CA ILE A 84 0.44 -2.89 24.32
C ILE A 84 -0.95 -3.30 24.89
N LEU A 85 -1.02 -3.61 26.19
CA LEU A 85 -2.22 -3.99 26.91
C LEU A 85 -3.14 -2.78 27.15
N HIS A 86 -4.18 -2.70 26.31
CA HIS A 86 -5.57 -2.34 26.65
C HIS A 86 -5.91 -1.08 27.46
N ASP A 87 -5.04 -0.07 27.59
CA ASP A 87 -5.48 1.17 28.25
C ASP A 87 -6.09 2.20 27.29
N SER A 88 -7.36 2.48 27.55
CA SER A 88 -8.25 3.52 27.01
C SER A 88 -7.71 4.95 27.16
N LEU A 89 -6.54 5.23 26.59
CA LEU A 89 -5.95 6.57 26.63
C LEU A 89 -6.36 7.39 25.42
N ILE A 90 -7.55 7.95 25.55
CA ILE A 90 -7.95 9.14 24.81
C ILE A 90 -7.30 10.33 25.52
N LEU A 91 -6.11 10.73 25.07
CA LEU A 91 -5.53 12.04 25.41
C LEU A 91 -6.14 13.08 24.45
N PRO A 92 -6.69 14.22 24.90
CA PRO A 92 -7.52 15.11 24.08
C PRO A 92 -6.84 15.65 22.80
N ASP A 93 -5.56 16.05 22.85
CA ASP A 93 -4.80 16.51 21.68
C ASP A 93 -4.39 15.35 20.75
N LEU A 94 -4.19 14.16 21.32
CA LEU A 94 -4.01 12.92 20.57
C LEU A 94 -5.33 12.43 19.96
N ALA A 95 -6.50 12.80 20.48
CA ALA A 95 -7.78 12.25 20.05
C ALA A 95 -8.14 12.73 18.64
N LYS A 96 -8.05 14.04 18.38
CA LYS A 96 -8.29 14.60 17.03
C LYS A 96 -7.25 14.11 16.03
N TYR A 97 -5.98 14.10 16.43
CA TYR A 97 -4.86 13.55 15.67
C TYR A 97 -5.08 12.06 15.31
N ARG A 98 -5.48 11.24 16.28
CA ARG A 98 -5.81 9.82 16.08
C ARG A 98 -7.02 9.65 15.18
N MET A 99 -8.02 10.53 15.24
CA MET A 99 -9.16 10.45 14.34
C MET A 99 -8.75 10.64 12.88
N ASP A 100 -7.87 11.59 12.58
CA ASP A 100 -7.45 11.84 11.19
C ASP A 100 -6.54 10.71 10.67
N VAL A 101 -5.60 10.23 11.49
CA VAL A 101 -4.80 9.03 11.19
C VAL A 101 -5.68 7.80 10.99
N ALA A 102 -6.63 7.54 11.90
CA ALA A 102 -7.54 6.41 11.82
C ALA A 102 -8.44 6.48 10.58
N LYS A 103 -8.89 7.68 10.17
CA LYS A 103 -9.61 7.85 8.91
C LYS A 103 -8.75 7.46 7.72
N VAL A 104 -7.47 7.85 7.68
CA VAL A 104 -6.58 7.47 6.58
C VAL A 104 -6.32 5.96 6.56
N LEU A 105 -6.08 5.35 7.73
CA LEU A 105 -5.94 3.90 7.85
C LEU A 105 -7.21 3.16 7.39
N LEU A 106 -8.39 3.63 7.81
CA LEU A 106 -9.68 3.07 7.39
C LEU A 106 -9.88 3.21 5.87
N GLN A 107 -9.60 4.39 5.30
CA GLN A 107 -9.71 4.62 3.87
C GLN A 107 -8.79 3.70 3.06
N GLU A 108 -7.58 3.44 3.56
CA GLU A 108 -6.68 2.50 2.89
C GLU A 108 -7.17 1.06 3.02
N CYS A 109 -7.63 0.64 4.21
CA CYS A 109 -8.26 -0.67 4.40
C CYS A 109 -9.43 -0.89 3.45
N GLN A 110 -10.26 0.14 3.24
CA GLN A 110 -11.37 0.09 2.30
C GLN A 110 -10.91 -0.11 0.85
N LYS A 111 -9.82 0.56 0.46
CA LYS A 111 -9.21 0.42 -0.87
C LYS A 111 -8.63 -0.98 -1.07
N GLU A 112 -7.88 -1.49 -0.10
CA GLU A 112 -7.33 -2.84 -0.16
C GLU A 112 -8.42 -3.90 -0.25
N ALA A 113 -9.48 -3.79 0.55
CA ALA A 113 -10.63 -4.70 0.49
C ALA A 113 -11.28 -4.72 -0.90
N ARG A 114 -11.55 -3.55 -1.48
CA ARG A 114 -12.14 -3.45 -2.83
C ARG A 114 -11.23 -4.04 -3.90
N LEU A 115 -9.93 -3.81 -3.80
CA LEU A 115 -8.95 -4.37 -4.72
C LEU A 115 -8.86 -5.89 -4.58
N ALA A 116 -8.88 -6.43 -3.36
CA ALA A 116 -8.88 -7.86 -3.11
C ALA A 116 -10.11 -8.54 -3.75
N ILE A 117 -11.31 -7.99 -3.56
CA ILE A 117 -12.54 -8.47 -4.22
C ILE A 117 -12.38 -8.45 -5.74
N ARG A 118 -11.90 -7.34 -6.32
CA ARG A 118 -11.72 -7.20 -7.77
C ARG A 118 -10.69 -8.15 -8.36
N ASN A 119 -9.59 -8.37 -7.65
CA ASN A 119 -8.54 -9.30 -8.09
C ASN A 119 -9.03 -10.76 -8.06
N ALA A 120 -9.84 -11.09 -7.04
CA ALA A 120 -10.43 -12.42 -6.90
C ALA A 120 -11.60 -12.66 -7.87
N TYR A 121 -12.26 -11.62 -8.37
CA TYR A 121 -13.47 -11.72 -9.21
C TYR A 121 -13.31 -12.68 -10.41
N TYR A 122 -12.27 -12.49 -11.22
CA TYR A 122 -12.01 -13.38 -12.36
C TYR A 122 -11.59 -14.78 -11.93
N GLN A 123 -10.80 -14.87 -10.85
CA GLN A 123 -10.31 -16.15 -10.31
C GLN A 123 -11.44 -17.00 -9.74
N ASN A 124 -12.49 -16.35 -9.24
CA ASN A 124 -13.67 -16.98 -8.66
C ASN A 124 -14.79 -17.20 -9.67
N GLY A 125 -14.52 -17.14 -10.98
CA GLY A 125 -15.53 -17.38 -12.01
C GLY A 125 -16.61 -16.29 -12.08
N TYR A 126 -16.19 -15.03 -11.97
CA TYR A 126 -17.06 -13.84 -12.00
C TYR A 126 -17.99 -13.72 -10.79
N LEU A 127 -17.54 -14.23 -9.64
CA LEU A 127 -18.21 -14.08 -8.35
C LEU A 127 -17.61 -12.90 -7.57
N ILE A 128 -18.45 -11.94 -7.21
CA ILE A 128 -18.14 -10.98 -6.15
C ILE A 128 -18.45 -11.67 -4.82
N GLY A 129 -17.43 -11.91 -4.00
CA GLY A 129 -17.58 -12.56 -2.70
C GLY A 129 -16.84 -11.84 -1.59
N GLU A 130 -17.24 -12.10 -0.34
CA GLU A 130 -16.54 -11.54 0.83
C GLU A 130 -15.09 -12.03 0.93
N THR A 131 -14.20 -11.14 1.39
CA THR A 131 -12.80 -11.49 1.70
C THR A 131 -12.65 -11.76 3.19
N TYR A 132 -12.26 -12.98 3.56
CA TYR A 132 -12.13 -13.41 4.96
C TYR A 132 -10.69 -13.44 5.48
N SER A 133 -9.70 -13.41 4.57
CA SER A 133 -8.28 -13.43 4.90
C SER A 133 -7.62 -12.16 4.34
N PRO A 134 -7.86 -11.00 4.97
CA PRO A 134 -7.28 -9.74 4.52
C PRO A 134 -5.76 -9.77 4.65
N GLU A 135 -5.05 -9.56 3.54
CA GLU A 135 -3.59 -9.43 3.54
C GLU A 135 -3.14 -8.06 3.04
N PHE A 136 -2.14 -7.48 3.71
CA PHE A 136 -1.49 -6.23 3.30
C PHE A 136 -0.24 -6.46 2.44
N THR A 137 0.01 -7.70 1.99
CA THR A 137 1.17 -8.11 1.17
C THR A 137 1.31 -7.23 -0.08
N ARG A 138 0.19 -6.98 -0.78
CA ARG A 138 0.14 -6.11 -1.97
C ARG A 138 0.66 -4.71 -1.68
N LEU A 139 0.20 -4.11 -0.57
CA LEU A 139 0.59 -2.77 -0.14
C LEU A 139 2.09 -2.71 0.17
N ILE A 140 2.61 -3.74 0.84
CA ILE A 140 4.03 -3.89 1.16
C ILE A 140 4.87 -4.04 -0.12
N ASP A 141 4.46 -4.90 -1.05
CA ASP A 141 5.18 -5.15 -2.30
C ASP A 141 5.19 -3.92 -3.22
N GLU A 142 4.09 -3.17 -3.25
CA GLU A 142 4.01 -1.90 -3.97
C GLU A 142 4.97 -0.86 -3.36
N ALA A 143 5.05 -0.76 -2.04
CA ALA A 143 5.99 0.13 -1.36
C ALA A 143 7.44 -0.25 -1.65
N ASN A 144 7.79 -1.54 -1.54
CA ASN A 144 9.12 -2.05 -1.85
C ASN A 144 9.54 -1.73 -3.30
N ARG A 145 8.64 -1.93 -4.27
CA ARG A 145 8.89 -1.60 -5.68
C ARG A 145 9.15 -0.11 -5.90
N ARG A 146 8.38 0.76 -5.24
CA ARG A 146 8.57 2.22 -5.31
C ARG A 146 9.91 2.64 -4.70
N GLU A 147 10.32 2.03 -3.61
CA GLU A 147 11.62 2.31 -2.99
C GLU A 147 12.77 1.89 -3.91
N GLU A 148 12.68 0.71 -4.52
CA GLU A 148 13.67 0.23 -5.48
C GLU A 148 13.79 1.17 -6.70
N GLN A 149 12.66 1.60 -7.26
CA GLN A 149 12.65 2.58 -8.35
C GLN A 149 13.34 3.90 -7.94
N LYS A 150 13.09 4.40 -6.72
CA LYS A 150 13.77 5.60 -6.20
C LYS A 150 15.28 5.38 -6.05
N LYS A 151 15.72 4.21 -5.59
CA LYS A 151 17.15 3.85 -5.49
C LYS A 151 17.80 3.84 -6.87
N GLN A 152 17.16 3.23 -7.86
CA GLN A 152 17.65 3.20 -9.24
C GLN A 152 17.78 4.59 -9.85
N VAL A 153 16.80 5.49 -9.64
CA VAL A 153 16.89 6.89 -10.09
C VAL A 153 18.06 7.63 -9.43
N ARG A 154 18.25 7.47 -8.12
CA ARG A 154 19.38 8.08 -7.40
C ARG A 154 20.72 7.55 -7.90
N LEU A 155 20.82 6.26 -8.17
CA LEU A 155 22.03 5.64 -8.70
C LEU A 155 22.36 6.17 -10.10
N LYS A 156 21.35 6.23 -11.00
CA LYS A 156 21.52 6.79 -12.35
C LYS A 156 21.99 8.25 -12.31
N LYS A 157 21.43 9.06 -11.40
CA LYS A 157 21.86 10.45 -11.21
C LYS A 157 23.33 10.53 -10.77
N ARG A 158 23.74 9.74 -9.76
CA ARG A 158 25.14 9.71 -9.30
C ARG A 158 26.11 9.27 -10.39
N LEU A 159 25.74 8.25 -11.18
CA LEU A 159 26.55 7.78 -12.31
C LEU A 159 26.68 8.86 -13.38
N PHE A 160 25.59 9.56 -13.71
CA PHE A 160 25.60 10.67 -14.65
C PHE A 160 26.48 11.83 -14.16
N ASP A 161 26.34 12.23 -12.89
CA ASP A 161 27.14 13.28 -12.28
C ASP A 161 28.64 12.91 -12.28
N SER A 162 28.97 11.64 -12.02
CA SER A 162 30.34 11.13 -12.09
C SER A 162 30.89 11.11 -13.52
N CYS A 163 30.08 10.71 -14.51
CA CYS A 163 30.45 10.79 -15.93
C CYS A 163 30.75 12.24 -16.33
N LEU A 164 29.90 13.20 -15.95
CA LEU A 164 30.15 14.62 -16.20
C LEU A 164 31.46 15.08 -15.57
N GLN A 165 31.71 14.75 -14.30
CA GLN A 165 32.96 15.11 -13.63
C GLN A 165 34.20 14.53 -14.32
N ASN A 166 34.12 13.29 -14.82
CA ASN A 166 35.20 12.68 -15.60
C ASN A 166 35.37 13.33 -16.98
N LEU A 167 34.27 13.69 -17.65
CA LEU A 167 34.24 14.46 -18.89
C LEU A 167 34.85 15.86 -18.74
N PHE A 168 34.67 16.52 -17.61
CA PHE A 168 35.29 17.82 -17.31
C PHE A 168 36.75 17.70 -16.85
N ARG A 169 37.20 16.51 -16.42
CA ARG A 169 38.61 16.22 -16.10
C ARG A 169 39.44 15.95 -17.37
N GLU A 170 38.86 15.30 -18.37
CA GLU A 170 39.44 15.27 -19.72
C GLU A 170 39.20 16.64 -20.37
N GLN A 171 40.24 17.47 -20.52
CA GLN A 171 40.11 18.81 -21.09
C GLN A 171 39.21 18.84 -22.35
N PRO A 172 38.30 19.82 -22.51
CA PRO A 172 37.27 19.82 -23.57
C PRO A 172 37.84 19.69 -25.00
N VAL A 173 39.09 20.10 -25.21
CA VAL A 173 39.83 19.97 -26.48
C VAL A 173 40.05 18.50 -26.87
N ASN A 174 40.25 17.60 -25.90
CA ASN A 174 40.47 16.18 -26.16
C ASN A 174 39.18 15.47 -26.59
N LEU A 175 38.01 15.92 -26.09
CA LEU A 175 36.72 15.35 -26.48
C LEU A 175 36.32 15.74 -27.90
N ILE A 176 36.51 17.01 -28.27
CA ILE A 176 36.30 17.50 -29.64
C ILE A 176 37.21 16.73 -30.59
N ASN A 177 38.51 16.67 -30.31
CA ASN A 177 39.47 15.93 -31.15
C ASN A 177 39.14 14.43 -31.29
N ARG A 178 38.60 13.80 -30.25
CA ARG A 178 38.22 12.38 -30.28
C ARG A 178 36.98 12.15 -31.15
N MET A 179 35.97 13.02 -31.05
CA MET A 179 34.78 12.95 -31.90
C MET A 179 35.10 13.32 -33.36
N THR A 180 35.93 14.33 -33.61
CA THR A 180 36.33 14.73 -34.97
C THR A 180 37.17 13.64 -35.66
N ARG A 181 38.07 12.95 -34.95
CA ARG A 181 38.85 11.82 -35.51
C ARG A 181 38.00 10.62 -35.88
N GLN A 182 36.92 10.33 -35.15
CA GLN A 182 36.00 9.23 -35.48
C GLN A 182 35.16 9.52 -36.74
N TYR A 183 34.92 10.79 -37.07
CA TYR A 183 34.17 11.19 -38.27
C TYR A 183 35.04 11.35 -39.54
N MET A 184 36.36 11.49 -39.41
CA MET A 184 37.28 11.60 -40.55
C MET A 184 37.88 10.25 -41.01
N GLN A 185 37.52 9.14 -40.36
CA GLN A 185 37.95 7.77 -40.74
C GLN A 185 36.83 6.93 -41.39
N ARG A 186 35.76 7.59 -41.86
CA ARG A 186 34.77 7.02 -42.78
C ARG A 186 34.91 7.71 -44.13
#